data_AF-A0A940WVG3-F1
#
_entry.id   AF-A0A940WVG3-F1
#
_cell.length_a   1.000
_cell.length_b   1.000
_cell.length_c   1.000
_cell.angle_alpha   90.00
_cell.angle_beta   90.00
_cell.angle_gamma   90.00
#
_symmetry.space_group_name_H-M   'P 1'
#
loop_
_entity.id
_entity.type
_entity.pdbx_description
1 polymer ?
#
loop_
_entity_poly.entity_id
_entity_poly.type
_entity_poly.pdbx_seq_one_letter_code
_entity_poly.pdbx_strand_id
1 'polypeptide(L)'
;MTERLDQPRELAPRLRLYYDPEAFGRLSERIARFLGTARFIVYMTVFVGVWLLWNTFSPYKFDPYPFIFLTLMLSLQASYAAPLILLAQNRQADRDRIQYEQDRLVAERNQAEIEYLTREIAGLRLAIGEVATRDYIRAEFQRLQEELSSAGE
;
A
#
# COMPACT_ATOMS: atom_id res chain seq x y z
N MET A 1 -45.67 39.62 -20.08
CA MET A 1 -45.34 38.34 -20.74
C MET A 1 -43.83 38.20 -20.69
N THR A 2 -43.30 37.72 -19.56
CA THR A 2 -41.86 37.53 -19.34
C THR A 2 -41.66 36.11 -18.85
N GLU A 3 -41.30 35.25 -19.81
CA GLU A 3 -41.02 33.83 -19.62
C GLU A 3 -39.69 33.72 -18.86
N ARG A 4 -39.74 33.28 -17.59
CA ARG A 4 -38.55 33.06 -16.77
C ARG A 4 -37.83 31.80 -17.22
N LEU A 5 -36.87 31.99 -18.11
CA LEU A 5 -35.91 31.00 -18.63
C LEU A 5 -34.75 30.75 -17.64
N ASP A 6 -35.04 30.51 -16.36
CA ASP A 6 -33.98 30.33 -15.35
C ASP A 6 -34.27 29.18 -14.39
N GLN A 7 -34.59 28.02 -14.97
CA GLN A 7 -34.62 26.76 -14.23
C GLN A 7 -33.97 25.69 -15.11
N PRO A 8 -32.74 25.22 -14.80
CA PRO A 8 -32.22 24.06 -15.50
C PRO A 8 -33.14 22.89 -15.17
N ARG A 9 -33.83 22.40 -16.21
CA ARG A 9 -34.64 21.18 -16.16
C ARG A 9 -33.70 20.02 -15.82
N GLU A 10 -33.65 19.63 -14.55
CA GLU A 10 -32.99 18.38 -14.11
C GLU A 10 -33.86 17.18 -14.54
N LEU A 11 -33.88 16.90 -15.84
CA LEU A 11 -34.52 15.74 -16.44
C LEU A 11 -33.44 14.79 -16.95
N ALA A 12 -32.76 14.15 -16.02
CA ALA A 12 -32.13 12.88 -16.30
C ALA A 12 -32.31 11.99 -15.08
N PRO A 13 -33.03 10.86 -15.17
CA PRO A 13 -32.89 9.82 -14.17
C PRO A 13 -31.45 9.33 -14.31
N ARG A 14 -30.56 9.80 -13.43
CA ARG A 14 -29.22 9.27 -13.29
C ARG A 14 -29.43 7.82 -12.87
N LEU A 15 -29.34 6.91 -13.83
CA LEU A 15 -29.14 5.47 -13.60
C LEU A 15 -27.82 5.35 -12.83
N ARG A 16 -27.86 5.67 -11.54
CA ARG A 16 -26.86 5.25 -10.57
C ARG A 16 -27.09 3.75 -10.47
N LEU A 17 -26.46 3.00 -11.39
CA LEU A 17 -26.12 1.62 -11.08
C LEU A 17 -25.47 1.69 -9.70
N TYR A 18 -26.16 1.18 -8.69
CA TYR A 18 -25.64 1.04 -7.35
C TYR A 18 -24.55 -0.01 -7.43
N TYR A 19 -23.37 0.41 -7.87
CA TYR A 19 -22.19 -0.39 -7.92
C TYR A 19 -21.75 -0.52 -6.47
N ASP A 20 -21.90 -1.71 -5.90
CA ASP A 20 -21.52 -1.99 -4.52
C ASP A 20 -19.98 -2.18 -4.47
N PRO A 21 -19.22 -1.16 -4.03
CA PRO A 21 -17.76 -1.20 -4.08
C PRO A 21 -17.18 -2.25 -3.12
N GLU A 22 -17.96 -2.75 -2.16
CA GLU A 22 -17.54 -3.75 -1.17
C GLU A 22 -17.64 -5.17 -1.74
N ALA A 23 -18.72 -5.49 -2.44
CA ALA A 23 -18.88 -6.79 -3.11
C ALA A 23 -17.83 -6.95 -4.22
N PHE A 24 -17.63 -5.89 -5.01
CA PHE A 24 -16.62 -5.90 -6.07
C PHE A 24 -15.19 -5.95 -5.51
N GLY A 25 -14.91 -5.22 -4.42
CA GLY A 25 -13.60 -5.26 -3.76
C GLY A 25 -13.20 -6.66 -3.29
N ARG A 26 -14.14 -7.40 -2.69
CA ARG A 26 -13.93 -8.79 -2.26
C ARG A 26 -13.70 -9.74 -3.44
N LEU A 27 -14.43 -9.55 -4.54
CA LEU A 27 -14.25 -10.33 -5.77
C LEU A 27 -12.88 -10.08 -6.40
N SER A 28 -12.50 -8.81 -6.57
CA SER A 28 -11.20 -8.42 -7.13
C SER A 28 -10.04 -8.97 -6.30
N GLU A 29 -10.12 -8.92 -4.97
CA GLU A 29 -9.05 -9.43 -4.10
C GLU A 29 -8.92 -10.97 -4.17
N ARG A 30 -10.02 -11.69 -4.38
CA ARG A 30 -9.99 -13.13 -4.62
C ARG A 30 -9.38 -13.45 -5.97
N ILE A 31 -9.75 -12.70 -7.01
CA ILE A 31 -9.25 -12.87 -8.37
C ILE A 31 -7.75 -12.52 -8.46
N ALA A 32 -7.31 -11.43 -7.82
CA ALA A 32 -5.90 -11.04 -7.77
C ALA A 32 -5.03 -12.13 -7.12
N ARG A 33 -5.48 -12.70 -5.98
CA ARG A 33 -4.78 -13.82 -5.33
C ARG A 33 -4.78 -15.07 -6.22
N PHE A 34 -5.85 -15.32 -6.96
CA PHE A 34 -5.96 -16.48 -7.83
C PHE A 34 -5.04 -16.38 -9.07
N LEU A 35 -5.06 -15.25 -9.79
CA LEU A 35 -4.21 -15.04 -10.97
C LEU A 35 -2.72 -14.93 -10.61
N GLY A 36 -2.38 -14.41 -9.44
CA GLY A 36 -0.97 -14.31 -8.98
C GLY A 36 -0.34 -15.63 -8.54
N THR A 37 -1.09 -16.73 -8.49
CA THR A 37 -0.59 -18.02 -8.00
C THR A 37 -0.14 -18.92 -9.16
N ALA A 38 1.02 -19.58 -9.03
CA ALA A 38 1.56 -20.52 -10.03
C ALA A 38 0.58 -21.68 -10.39
N ARG A 39 -0.35 -22.00 -9.48
CA ARG A 39 -1.42 -22.99 -9.67
C ARG A 39 -2.35 -22.64 -10.84
N PHE A 40 -2.60 -21.36 -11.11
CA PHE A 40 -3.45 -20.92 -12.22
C PHE A 40 -2.82 -21.28 -13.58
N ILE A 41 -1.51 -21.04 -13.71
CA ILE A 41 -0.75 -21.37 -14.92
C ILE A 41 -0.79 -22.87 -15.18
N VAL A 42 -0.52 -23.69 -14.15
CA VAL A 42 -0.59 -25.16 -14.27
C VAL A 42 -1.99 -25.62 -14.71
N TYR A 43 -3.04 -25.10 -14.08
CA TYR A 43 -4.42 -25.43 -14.46
C TYR A 43 -4.72 -25.06 -15.92
N MET A 44 -4.33 -23.87 -16.36
CA MET A 44 -4.53 -23.42 -17.75
C MET A 44 -3.76 -24.27 -18.76
N THR A 45 -2.51 -24.64 -18.45
CA THR A 45 -1.74 -25.55 -19.31
C THR A 45 -2.38 -26.92 -19.42
N VAL A 46 -2.86 -27.49 -18.30
CA VAL A 46 -3.57 -28.78 -18.30
C VAL A 46 -4.86 -28.67 -19.09
N PHE A 47 -5.64 -27.60 -18.91
CA PHE A 47 -6.89 -27.38 -19.64
C PHE A 47 -6.66 -27.33 -21.16
N VAL A 48 -5.68 -26.53 -21.63
CA VAL A 48 -5.33 -26.46 -23.05
C VAL A 48 -4.82 -27.80 -23.56
N GLY A 49 -3.99 -28.51 -22.79
CA GLY A 49 -3.50 -29.84 -23.14
C GLY A 49 -4.62 -30.86 -23.29
N VAL A 50 -5.56 -30.91 -22.35
CA VAL A 50 -6.73 -31.81 -22.40
C VAL A 50 -7.62 -31.48 -23.59
N TRP A 51 -7.85 -30.19 -23.88
CA TRP A 51 -8.64 -29.78 -25.05
C TRP A 51 -8.01 -30.22 -26.37
N LEU A 52 -6.69 -30.05 -26.48
CA LEU A 52 -5.92 -30.44 -27.66
C LEU A 52 -5.97 -31.96 -27.85
N LEU A 53 -5.71 -32.73 -26.79
CA LEU A 53 -5.80 -34.19 -26.79
C LEU A 53 -7.20 -34.67 -27.18
N TRP A 54 -8.24 -34.11 -26.57
CA TRP A 54 -9.63 -34.46 -26.88
C TRP A 54 -9.96 -34.22 -28.36
N ASN A 55 -9.63 -33.04 -28.91
CA ASN A 55 -9.92 -32.74 -30.32
C ASN A 55 -9.04 -33.49 -31.33
N THR A 56 -7.87 -33.98 -30.90
CA THR A 56 -6.97 -34.76 -31.75
C THR A 56 -7.37 -36.23 -31.83
N PHE A 57 -7.71 -36.83 -30.68
CA PHE A 57 -7.98 -38.27 -30.56
C PHE A 57 -9.47 -38.63 -30.66
N SER A 58 -10.39 -37.69 -30.45
CA SER A 58 -11.82 -37.95 -30.59
C SER A 58 -12.21 -38.12 -32.06
N PRO A 59 -12.99 -39.17 -32.42
CA PRO A 59 -13.57 -39.31 -33.75
C PRO A 59 -14.59 -38.19 -34.06
N TYR A 60 -15.18 -37.59 -33.02
CA TYR A 60 -15.98 -36.37 -33.10
C TYR A 60 -15.08 -35.16 -32.84
N LYS A 61 -14.52 -34.61 -33.93
CA LYS A 61 -13.66 -33.41 -33.88
C LYS A 61 -14.54 -32.17 -33.71
N PHE A 62 -14.73 -31.75 -32.46
CA PHE A 62 -15.52 -30.56 -32.13
C PHE A 62 -14.85 -29.28 -32.62
N ASP A 63 -13.51 -29.24 -32.62
CA ASP A 63 -12.67 -28.12 -33.04
C ASP A 63 -11.46 -28.62 -33.85
N PRO A 64 -11.62 -28.84 -35.18
CA PRO A 64 -10.52 -29.25 -36.06
C PRO A 64 -9.40 -28.20 -36.12
N TYR A 65 -8.18 -28.63 -36.45
CA TYR A 65 -7.04 -27.72 -36.71
C TYR A 65 -7.47 -26.64 -37.72
N PRO A 66 -7.38 -25.33 -37.39
CA PRO A 66 -6.47 -24.68 -36.43
C PRO A 66 -7.02 -24.32 -35.03
N PHE A 67 -8.04 -25.02 -34.51
CA PHE A 67 -8.63 -24.77 -33.18
C PHE A 67 -9.24 -23.38 -33.00
N ILE A 68 -10.20 -23.04 -33.86
CA ILE A 68 -10.86 -21.73 -33.84
C ILE A 68 -11.64 -21.50 -32.55
N PHE A 69 -12.32 -22.51 -32.01
CA PHE A 69 -13.09 -22.34 -30.77
C PHE A 69 -12.18 -22.06 -29.57
N LEU A 70 -11.08 -22.82 -29.44
CA LEU A 70 -10.07 -22.55 -28.42
C LEU A 70 -9.54 -21.12 -28.54
N THR A 71 -9.19 -20.71 -29.76
CA THR A 71 -8.62 -19.37 -30.03
C THR A 71 -9.60 -18.26 -29.70
N LEU A 72 -10.88 -18.41 -30.07
CA LEU A 72 -11.94 -17.45 -29.75
C LEU A 72 -12.18 -17.35 -28.24
N MET A 73 -12.16 -18.48 -27.53
CA MET A 73 -12.35 -18.48 -26.08
C MET A 73 -11.17 -17.79 -25.37
N LEU A 74 -9.93 -18.07 -25.78
CA LEU A 74 -8.74 -17.43 -25.20
C LEU A 74 -8.68 -15.93 -25.50
N SER A 75 -9.09 -15.49 -26.70
CA SER A 75 -9.13 -14.07 -27.05
C SER A 75 -10.20 -13.32 -26.26
N LEU A 76 -11.38 -13.93 -26.08
CA LEU A 76 -12.42 -13.40 -25.20
C LEU A 76 -11.97 -13.34 -23.74
N GLN A 77 -11.30 -14.38 -23.26
CA GLN A 77 -10.74 -14.41 -21.91
C GLN A 77 -9.77 -13.25 -21.68
N ALA A 78 -8.85 -13.01 -22.62
CA ALA A 78 -7.91 -11.89 -22.54
C ALA A 78 -8.63 -10.52 -22.56
N SER A 79 -9.65 -10.38 -23.41
CA SER A 79 -10.45 -9.16 -23.54
C SER A 79 -11.19 -8.80 -22.25
N TYR A 80 -11.77 -9.79 -21.55
CA TYR A 80 -12.44 -9.55 -20.26
C TYR A 80 -11.45 -9.44 -19.08
N ALA A 81 -10.28 -10.07 -19.17
CA ALA A 81 -9.25 -9.95 -18.14
C ALA A 81 -8.68 -8.53 -18.06
N ALA A 82 -8.45 -7.85 -19.18
CA ALA A 82 -7.90 -6.50 -19.22
C ALA A 82 -8.66 -5.46 -18.35
N PRO A 83 -9.98 -5.24 -18.51
CA PRO A 83 -10.72 -4.29 -17.67
C PRO A 83 -10.77 -4.72 -16.21
N LEU A 84 -10.83 -6.03 -15.93
CA LEU A 84 -10.84 -6.55 -14.57
C LEU A 84 -9.49 -6.29 -13.87
N ILE A 85 -8.39 -6.48 -14.59
CA ILE A 85 -7.04 -6.17 -14.12
C ILE A 85 -6.91 -4.66 -13.87
N LEU A 86 -7.35 -3.81 -14.80
CA LEU A 86 -7.33 -2.34 -14.62
C LEU A 86 -8.11 -1.90 -13.38
N LEU A 87 -9.27 -2.51 -13.13
CA LEU A 87 -10.06 -2.27 -11.92
C LEU A 87 -9.35 -2.72 -10.65
N ALA A 88 -8.68 -3.89 -10.67
CA ALA A 88 -7.87 -4.35 -9.55
C ALA A 88 -6.65 -3.43 -9.31
N GLN A 89 -6.03 -2.92 -10.39
CA GLN A 89 -4.91 -1.98 -10.33
C GLN A 89 -5.32 -0.62 -9.75
N ASN A 90 -6.44 -0.04 -10.17
CA ASN A 90 -6.94 1.22 -9.61
C ASN A 90 -7.13 1.13 -8.09
N ARG A 91 -7.65 0.00 -7.60
CA ARG A 91 -7.82 -0.21 -6.16
C ARG A 91 -6.50 -0.43 -5.41
N GLN A 92 -5.52 -1.06 -6.05
CA GLN A 92 -4.16 -1.16 -5.47
C GLN A 92 -3.54 0.24 -5.37
N ALA A 93 -3.61 1.04 -6.44
CA ALA A 93 -3.11 2.41 -6.45
C ALA A 93 -3.78 3.30 -5.40
N ASP A 94 -5.09 3.15 -5.17
CA ASP A 94 -5.81 3.88 -4.11
C ASP A 94 -5.29 3.50 -2.71
N ARG A 95 -5.07 2.21 -2.44
CA ARG A 95 -4.48 1.75 -1.17
C ARG A 95 -3.05 2.25 -1.00
N ASP A 96 -2.24 2.13 -2.04
CA ASP A 96 -0.84 2.56 -2.05
C ASP A 96 -0.72 4.07 -1.81
N ARG A 97 -1.65 4.86 -2.36
CA ARG A 97 -1.72 6.30 -2.11
C ARG A 97 -2.00 6.61 -0.64
N ILE A 98 -2.97 5.94 -0.02
CA ILE A 98 -3.29 6.14 1.40
C ILE A 98 -2.10 5.75 2.26
N GLN A 99 -1.45 4.62 1.97
CA GLN A 99 -0.25 4.18 2.68
C GLN A 99 0.87 5.22 2.55
N TYR A 100 1.11 5.74 1.35
CA TYR A 100 2.12 6.77 1.10
C TYR A 100 1.84 8.07 1.87
N GLU A 101 0.58 8.51 1.93
CA GLU A 101 0.19 9.70 2.71
C GLU A 101 0.42 9.47 4.22
N GLN A 102 0.13 8.29 4.74
CA GLN A 102 0.41 7.94 6.14
C GLN A 102 1.91 7.88 6.43
N ASP A 103 2.69 7.23 5.57
CA ASP A 103 4.14 7.11 5.71
C ASP A 103 4.80 8.50 5.71
N ARG A 104 4.30 9.42 4.88
CA ARG A 104 4.74 10.82 4.88
C ARG A 104 4.47 11.53 6.20
N LEU A 105 3.26 11.39 6.77
CA LEU A 105 2.93 11.99 8.06
C LEU A 105 3.78 11.43 9.20
N VAL A 106 4.06 10.12 9.17
CA VAL A 106 4.96 9.47 10.13
C VAL A 106 6.38 10.00 9.96
N ALA A 107 6.88 10.14 8.74
CA ALA A 107 8.20 10.69 8.47
C ALA A 107 8.35 12.14 8.97
N GLU A 108 7.35 13.00 8.74
CA GLU A 108 7.34 14.38 9.23
C GLU A 108 7.37 14.43 10.76
N ARG A 109 6.59 13.57 11.44
CA ARG A 109 6.61 13.47 12.91
C ARG A 109 7.95 12.98 13.43
N ASN A 110 8.52 11.95 12.83
CA ASN A 110 9.82 11.41 13.22
C ASN A 110 10.92 12.48 13.05
N GLN A 111 10.86 13.27 11.97
CA GLN A 111 11.79 14.37 11.77
C GLN A 111 11.66 15.40 12.90
N ALA A 112 10.45 15.82 13.24
CA ALA A 112 10.22 16.77 14.34
C ALA A 112 10.69 16.21 15.70
N GLU A 113 10.48 14.93 15.97
CA GLU A 113 10.94 14.26 17.18
C GLU A 113 12.47 14.19 17.24
N ILE A 114 13.14 13.87 16.13
CA ILE A 114 14.61 13.88 16.04
C ILE A 114 15.16 15.29 16.26
N GLU A 115 14.54 16.32 15.66
CA GLU A 115 14.95 17.71 15.86
C GLU A 115 14.79 18.15 17.32
N TYR A 116 13.70 17.75 17.98
CA TYR A 116 13.47 17.98 19.40
C TYR A 116 14.54 17.29 20.25
N LEU A 117 14.77 15.99 20.06
CA LEU A 117 15.78 15.22 20.78
C LEU A 117 17.19 15.79 20.57
N THR A 118 17.51 16.23 19.35
CA THR A 118 18.80 16.85 19.04
C THR A 118 18.99 18.14 19.82
N ARG A 119 17.95 18.97 19.92
CA ARG A 119 17.99 20.21 20.71
C ARG A 119 18.13 19.91 22.20
N GLU A 120 17.40 18.91 22.70
CA GLU A 120 17.46 18.49 24.10
C GLU A 120 18.84 17.94 24.47
N ILE A 121 19.44 17.11 23.60
CA ILE A 121 20.81 16.61 23.77
C ILE A 121 21.83 17.75 23.73
N ALA A 122 21.65 18.73 22.85
CA ALA A 122 22.53 19.91 22.82
C ALA A 122 22.44 20.72 24.12
N GLY A 123 21.22 20.91 24.66
CA GLY A 123 21.00 21.54 25.96
C GLY A 123 21.64 20.75 27.10
N LEU A 124 21.41 19.43 27.15
CA LEU A 124 22.03 18.53 28.13
C LEU A 124 23.55 18.58 28.08
N ARG A 125 24.14 18.61 26.87
CA ARG A 125 25.60 18.71 26.68
C ARG A 125 26.15 20.02 27.25
N LEU A 126 25.46 21.15 27.04
CA LEU A 126 25.87 22.44 27.59
C LEU A 126 25.80 22.43 29.12
N ALA A 127 24.69 21.96 29.69
CA ALA A 127 24.52 21.84 31.14
C ALA A 127 25.57 20.94 31.80
N ILE A 128 25.88 19.79 31.20
CA ILE A 128 26.98 18.91 31.65
C ILE A 128 28.33 19.61 31.49
N GLY A 129 28.55 20.34 30.41
CA GLY A 129 29.77 21.11 30.17
C GLY A 129 30.05 22.15 31.27
N GLU A 130 29.03 22.82 31.77
CA GLU A 130 29.16 23.80 32.86
C GLU A 130 29.47 23.14 34.21
N VAL A 131 28.76 22.05 34.56
CA VAL A 131 28.96 21.32 35.83
C VAL A 131 30.26 20.51 35.84
N ALA A 132 30.71 20.01 34.70
CA ALA A 132 31.95 19.24 34.58
C ALA A 132 33.19 20.12 34.31
N THR A 133 33.13 21.41 34.61
CA THR A 133 34.33 22.26 34.51
C THR A 133 35.37 21.76 35.51
N ARG A 134 36.60 21.53 35.05
CA ARG A 134 37.72 21.02 35.87
C ARG A 134 37.87 21.75 37.20
N ASP A 135 37.60 23.05 37.20
CA ASP A 135 37.70 23.91 38.38
C ASP A 135 36.59 23.67 39.40
N TYR A 136 35.35 23.36 38.97
CA TYR A 136 34.27 22.98 39.88
C TYR A 136 34.54 21.63 40.53
N ILE A 137 34.93 20.62 39.73
CA ILE A 137 35.31 19.30 40.25
C ILE A 137 36.50 19.43 41.22
N ARG A 138 37.50 20.25 40.89
CA ARG A 138 38.65 20.49 41.76
C ARG A 138 38.25 21.21 43.05
N ALA A 139 37.42 22.24 42.96
CA ALA A 139 36.93 22.98 44.12
C ALA A 139 36.15 22.05 45.07
N GLU A 140 35.28 21.20 44.54
CA GLU A 140 34.48 20.30 45.37
C GLU A 140 35.29 19.14 45.97
N PHE A 141 36.32 18.67 45.25
CA PHE A 141 37.28 17.72 45.79
C PHE A 141 38.13 18.31 46.93
N GLN A 142 38.53 19.58 46.80
CA GLN A 142 39.26 20.31 47.85
C GLN A 142 38.37 20.54 49.07
N ARG A 143 37.11 20.94 48.87
CA ARG A 143 36.15 21.14 49.95
C ARG A 143 35.88 19.84 50.74
N LEU A 144 35.70 18.72 50.04
CA LEU A 144 35.58 17.39 50.66
C LEU A 144 36.84 16.99 51.43
N GLN A 145 38.04 17.33 50.93
CA GLN A 145 39.29 17.12 51.67
C GLN A 145 39.33 17.95 52.97
N GLU A 146 38.95 19.23 52.92
CA GLU A 146 38.93 20.11 54.08
C GLU A 146 37.91 19.65 55.15
N GLU A 147 36.71 19.22 54.73
CA GLU A 147 35.70 18.62 55.63
C GLU A 147 36.22 17.35 56.31
N LEU A 148 36.89 16.46 55.56
CA LEU A 148 37.45 15.24 56.15
C LEU A 148 38.63 15.51 57.07
N SER A 149 39.48 16.49 56.76
CA SER A 149 40.58 16.88 57.65
C SER A 149 40.08 17.53 58.94
N SER A 150 39.03 18.36 58.85
CA SER A 150 38.45 19.04 60.02
C SER A 150 37.57 18.13 60.88
N ALA A 151 36.97 17.08 60.30
CA ALA A 151 36.24 16.06 61.05
C ALA A 151 37.15 14.99 61.69
N GLY A 152 38.42 14.93 61.28
CA GLY A 152 39.43 14.02 61.82
C GLY A 152 40.26 14.59 62.98
N GLU A 153 40.18 15.90 63.23
CA GLU A 153 40.70 16.59 64.43
C GLU A 153 39.62 16.70 65.52
#